data_AF-A0A015JVE4-F1
#
_entry.id   AF-A0A015JVE4-F1
#
_cell.length_a   1.000
_cell.length_b   1.000
_cell.length_c   1.000
_cell.angle_alpha   90.00
_cell.angle_beta   90.00
_cell.angle_gamma   90.00
#
_symmetry.space_group_name_H-M   'P 1'
#
loop_
_entity.id
_entity.type
_entity.pdbx_description
1 polymer ?
#
loop_
_entity_poly.entity_id
_entity_poly.type
_entity_poly.pdbx_seq_one_letter_code
_entity_poly.pdbx_strand_id
1 'polypeptide(L)'
;MSLNKISKEDENFLKEFLKEFYRQIIKIENYTKYENILMEWIKEFFNYNEKDLKKILKLMEDHEEKENWFSSLIGFFYEYGINNNDDDDDDDIIIDKNKSFKLYLLSINNYENDKNNKKLISIYQLLNIIISKYLLSFYYYKDILYKRNIIIKEFKSLENTHVMSYN
;
A
#
# COMPACT_ATOMS: atom_id res chain seq x y z
N MET A 1 29.84 9.85 1.47
CA MET A 1 28.51 9.70 0.82
C MET A 1 27.83 11.05 0.87
N SER A 2 27.58 11.67 -0.27
CA SER A 2 26.83 12.93 -0.32
C SER A 2 25.38 12.65 0.05
N LEU A 3 24.85 13.29 1.09
CA LEU A 3 23.40 13.39 1.25
C LEU A 3 22.88 14.09 0.00
N ASN A 4 22.20 13.34 -0.88
CA ASN A 4 21.40 13.94 -1.94
C ASN A 4 20.24 14.64 -1.25
N LYS A 5 20.44 15.92 -0.93
CA LYS A 5 19.43 16.75 -0.28
C LYS A 5 18.27 16.89 -1.25
N ILE A 6 17.13 16.28 -0.91
CA ILE A 6 15.88 16.41 -1.67
C ILE A 6 15.55 17.90 -1.82
N SER A 7 15.09 18.29 -3.01
CA SER A 7 14.71 19.67 -3.27
C SER A 7 13.50 20.06 -2.40
N LYS A 8 13.38 21.33 -2.03
CA LYS A 8 12.22 21.77 -1.23
C LYS A 8 10.89 21.56 -1.97
N GLU A 9 10.90 21.61 -3.29
CA GLU A 9 9.74 21.38 -4.14
C GLU A 9 9.32 19.91 -4.11
N ASP A 10 10.28 18.99 -4.26
CA ASP A 10 10.00 17.55 -4.18
C ASP A 10 9.55 17.15 -2.78
N GLU A 11 10.18 17.68 -1.73
CA GLU A 11 9.77 17.50 -0.34
C GLU A 11 8.32 17.91 -0.10
N ASN A 12 7.93 19.08 -0.62
CA ASN A 12 6.55 19.57 -0.52
C ASN A 12 5.57 18.69 -1.31
N PHE A 13 5.96 18.24 -2.50
CA PHE A 13 5.17 17.34 -3.31
C PHE A 13 4.92 16.01 -2.60
N LEU A 14 5.95 15.36 -2.05
CA LEU A 14 5.81 14.09 -1.33
C LEU A 14 4.87 14.22 -0.12
N LYS A 15 4.97 15.33 0.62
CA LYS A 15 4.08 15.64 1.75
C LYS A 15 2.63 15.82 1.33
N GLU A 16 2.41 16.47 0.19
CA GLU A 16 1.06 16.66 -0.36
C GLU A 16 0.49 15.35 -0.89
N PHE A 17 1.29 14.56 -1.61
CA PHE A 17 0.90 13.24 -2.09
C PHE A 17 0.45 12.34 -0.93
N LEU A 18 1.19 12.30 0.17
CA LEU A 18 0.81 11.52 1.36
C LEU A 18 -0.53 11.96 1.97
N LYS A 19 -0.79 13.28 2.04
CA LYS A 19 -2.06 13.82 2.54
C LYS A 19 -3.22 13.49 1.60
N GLU A 20 -3.03 13.64 0.31
CA GLU A 20 -4.06 13.38 -0.69
C GLU A 20 -4.37 11.89 -0.80
N PHE A 21 -3.36 11.02 -0.73
CA PHE A 21 -3.57 9.58 -0.69
C PHE A 21 -4.38 9.16 0.54
N TYR A 22 -4.06 9.71 1.72
CA TYR A 22 -4.89 9.53 2.92
C TYR A 22 -6.34 10.00 2.70
N ARG A 23 -6.54 11.16 2.08
CA ARG A 23 -7.88 11.69 1.75
C ARG A 23 -8.65 10.78 0.80
N GLN A 24 -7.98 10.09 -0.13
CA GLN A 24 -8.65 9.12 -0.98
C GLN A 24 -9.05 7.88 -0.20
N ILE A 25 -8.15 7.35 0.62
CA ILE A 25 -8.41 6.16 1.45
C ILE A 25 -9.67 6.34 2.31
N ILE A 26 -9.85 7.50 2.96
CA ILE A 26 -11.02 7.75 3.81
C ILE A 26 -12.33 7.92 3.02
N LYS A 27 -12.26 8.18 1.70
CA LYS A 27 -13.43 8.33 0.82
C LYS A 27 -13.87 7.02 0.18
N ILE A 28 -13.06 5.96 0.24
CA ILE A 28 -13.40 4.69 -0.38
C ILE A 28 -14.49 3.99 0.44
N GLU A 29 -15.69 3.95 -0.13
CA GLU A 29 -16.82 3.20 0.41
C GLU A 29 -16.87 1.75 -0.12
N ASN A 30 -16.36 1.52 -1.34
CA ASN A 30 -16.39 0.20 -1.98
C ASN A 30 -15.07 -0.56 -1.83
N TYR A 31 -15.00 -1.34 -0.76
CA TYR A 31 -13.86 -2.18 -0.40
C TYR A 31 -13.49 -3.25 -1.44
N THR A 32 -14.39 -3.63 -2.35
CA THR A 32 -14.08 -4.70 -3.34
C THR A 32 -13.22 -4.23 -4.51
N LYS A 33 -13.20 -2.93 -4.80
CA LYS A 33 -12.48 -2.35 -5.94
C LYS A 33 -11.43 -1.30 -5.55
N TYR A 34 -11.05 -1.26 -4.27
CA TYR A 34 -10.17 -0.21 -3.74
C TYR A 34 -8.84 -0.10 -4.49
N GLU A 35 -8.25 -1.24 -4.91
CA GLU A 35 -6.95 -1.26 -5.61
C GLU A 35 -7.03 -0.50 -6.94
N ASN A 36 -8.08 -0.74 -7.73
CA ASN A 36 -8.28 -0.07 -9.01
C ASN A 36 -8.56 1.43 -8.79
N ILE A 37 -9.41 1.76 -7.81
CA ILE A 37 -9.74 3.16 -7.49
C ILE A 37 -8.48 3.94 -7.09
N LEU A 38 -7.64 3.38 -6.22
CA LEU A 38 -6.41 4.04 -5.79
C LEU A 38 -5.38 4.12 -6.91
N MET A 39 -5.26 3.08 -7.75
CA MET A 39 -4.30 3.06 -8.85
C MET A 39 -4.66 4.07 -9.94
N GLU A 40 -5.93 4.12 -10.35
CA GLU A 40 -6.44 5.12 -11.29
C GLU A 40 -6.20 6.53 -10.76
N TRP A 41 -6.55 6.77 -9.48
CA TRP A 41 -6.32 8.06 -8.86
C TRP A 41 -4.85 8.46 -8.80
N ILE A 42 -3.95 7.53 -8.46
CA ILE A 42 -2.50 7.79 -8.47
C ILE A 42 -2.04 8.20 -9.87
N LYS A 43 -2.45 7.46 -10.92
CA LYS A 43 -2.10 7.81 -12.30
C LYS A 43 -2.56 9.22 -12.67
N GLU A 44 -3.81 9.55 -12.37
CA GLU A 44 -4.37 10.89 -12.62
C GLU A 44 -3.65 11.99 -11.84
N PHE A 45 -3.38 11.76 -10.55
CA PHE A 45 -2.68 12.71 -9.68
C PHE A 45 -1.28 13.02 -10.22
N PHE A 46 -0.55 12.01 -10.67
CA PHE A 46 0.81 12.18 -11.18
C PHE A 46 0.83 12.84 -12.55
N ASN A 47 -0.09 12.47 -13.44
CA ASN A 47 -0.25 13.09 -14.74
C ASN A 47 -0.60 14.58 -14.61
N TYR A 48 -1.54 14.93 -13.72
CA TYR A 48 -1.93 16.33 -13.47
C TYR A 48 -0.79 17.19 -12.92
N ASN A 49 0.07 16.61 -12.08
CA ASN A 49 1.21 17.30 -11.50
C ASN A 49 2.49 17.21 -12.35
N GLU A 50 2.41 16.61 -13.56
CA GLU A 50 3.55 16.40 -14.46
C GLU A 50 4.74 15.70 -13.78
N LYS A 51 4.46 14.74 -12.87
CA LYS A 51 5.47 13.97 -12.13
C LYS A 51 5.56 12.55 -12.65
N ASP A 52 6.80 12.11 -12.88
CA ASP A 52 7.08 10.72 -13.20
C ASP A 52 7.02 9.84 -11.95
N LEU A 53 6.26 8.75 -12.02
CA LEU A 53 6.03 7.92 -10.86
C LEU A 53 7.30 7.19 -10.39
N LYS A 54 8.10 6.64 -11.32
CA LYS A 54 9.35 5.94 -10.98
C LYS A 54 10.31 6.87 -10.23
N LYS A 55 10.44 8.13 -10.68
CA LYS A 55 11.23 9.16 -9.98
C LYS A 55 10.70 9.43 -8.58
N ILE A 56 9.39 9.57 -8.40
CA ILE A 56 8.80 9.82 -7.07
C ILE A 56 8.96 8.62 -6.14
N LEU A 57 8.79 7.38 -6.62
CA LEU A 57 9.06 6.19 -5.80
C LEU A 57 10.50 6.22 -5.29
N LYS A 58 11.46 6.47 -6.17
CA LYS A 58 12.87 6.59 -5.79
C LYS A 58 13.11 7.71 -4.78
N LEU A 59 12.46 8.87 -4.95
CA LEU A 59 12.54 9.96 -3.98
C LEU A 59 12.01 9.55 -2.60
N MET A 60 10.92 8.79 -2.54
CA MET A 60 10.41 8.25 -1.26
C MET A 60 11.37 7.23 -0.64
N GLU A 61 12.01 6.38 -1.44
CA GLU A 61 12.98 5.37 -0.97
C GLU A 61 14.30 5.95 -0.49
N ASP A 62 14.74 7.07 -1.08
CA ASP A 62 15.96 7.78 -0.72
C ASP A 62 15.75 8.80 0.41
N HIS A 63 14.49 9.07 0.80
CA HIS A 63 14.15 10.04 1.84
C HIS A 63 14.63 9.60 3.24
N GLU A 64 15.12 10.55 4.04
CA GLU A 64 15.64 10.29 5.41
C GLU A 64 14.57 9.67 6.32
N GLU A 65 13.34 10.21 6.28
CA GLU A 65 12.17 9.70 7.01
C GLU A 65 11.37 8.62 6.24
N LYS A 66 11.96 7.92 5.27
CA LYS A 66 11.22 6.96 4.41
C LYS A 66 10.39 5.96 5.20
N GLU A 67 10.94 5.43 6.29
CA GLU A 67 10.26 4.42 7.11
C GLU A 67 9.08 5.01 7.89
N ASN A 68 9.22 6.26 8.32
CA ASN A 68 8.24 6.95 9.14
C ASN A 68 7.12 7.57 8.31
N TRP A 69 7.44 8.17 7.16
CA TRP A 69 6.49 8.95 6.35
C TRP A 69 5.95 8.20 5.15
N PHE A 70 6.75 7.32 4.53
CA PHE A 70 6.44 6.82 3.18
C PHE A 70 6.39 5.30 3.06
N SER A 71 6.75 4.55 4.10
CA SER A 71 6.77 3.08 4.05
C SER A 71 5.48 2.47 3.54
N SER A 72 4.31 3.01 3.90
CA SER A 72 3.04 2.51 3.38
C SER A 72 2.80 2.79 1.90
N LEU A 73 3.19 3.96 1.41
CA LEU A 73 3.07 4.31 -0.01
C LEU A 73 4.05 3.51 -0.86
N ILE A 74 5.30 3.38 -0.38
CA ILE A 74 6.31 2.53 -1.01
C ILE A 74 5.78 1.08 -1.05
N GLY A 75 5.22 0.59 0.05
CA GLY A 75 4.62 -0.73 0.11
C GLY A 75 3.49 -0.90 -0.90
N PHE A 76 2.61 0.09 -1.03
CA PHE A 76 1.52 0.08 -2.00
C PHE A 76 2.05 -0.04 -3.44
N PHE A 77 3.09 0.71 -3.77
CA PHE A 77 3.77 0.65 -5.07
C PHE A 77 4.37 -0.73 -5.36
N TYR A 78 4.99 -1.38 -4.37
CA TYR A 78 5.49 -2.75 -4.52
C TYR A 78 4.38 -3.81 -4.57
N GLU A 79 3.20 -3.57 -4.00
CA GLU A 79 2.13 -4.57 -4.00
C GLU A 79 1.38 -4.65 -5.33
N TYR A 80 1.13 -3.49 -5.93
CA TYR A 80 0.30 -3.37 -7.13
C TYR A 80 1.09 -3.08 -8.40
N GLY A 81 2.39 -2.78 -8.25
CA GLY A 81 3.24 -2.32 -9.33
C GLY A 81 2.81 -0.94 -9.81
N ILE A 82 3.69 -0.27 -10.53
CA ILE A 82 3.27 0.84 -11.40
C ILE A 82 3.67 0.46 -12.80
N ASN A 83 2.64 0.10 -13.54
CA ASN A 83 2.77 -0.04 -14.97
C ASN A 83 2.50 1.34 -15.59
N ASN A 84 3.58 2.01 -15.97
CA ASN A 84 3.54 3.30 -16.68
C ASN A 84 3.25 3.05 -18.17
N ASN A 85 2.08 2.47 -18.47
CA ASN A 85 1.49 2.31 -19.82
C ASN A 85 2.33 1.57 -20.88
N ASP A 86 1.74 0.49 -21.41
CA ASP A 86 1.68 -0.01 -22.80
C ASP A 86 2.92 -0.13 -23.69
N ASP A 87 4.11 0.34 -23.30
CA ASP A 87 5.34 0.16 -24.07
C ASP A 87 6.19 -0.96 -23.43
N ASP A 88 6.64 -1.88 -24.27
CA ASP A 88 7.44 -3.09 -23.99
C ASP A 88 8.85 -2.79 -23.39
N ASP A 89 8.95 -1.89 -22.41
CA ASP A 89 10.20 -1.58 -21.71
C ASP A 89 10.30 -2.44 -20.43
N ASP A 90 11.35 -3.25 -20.35
CA ASP A 90 11.76 -4.18 -19.27
C ASP A 90 11.91 -3.56 -17.85
N ASP A 91 11.51 -2.30 -17.64
CA ASP A 91 11.70 -1.52 -16.42
C ASP A 91 10.42 -1.42 -15.56
N ASP A 92 9.55 -2.43 -15.59
CA ASP A 92 8.39 -2.51 -14.71
C ASP A 92 8.81 -2.60 -13.23
N ILE A 93 8.11 -1.89 -12.34
CA ILE A 93 8.32 -2.05 -10.89
C ILE A 93 7.91 -3.47 -10.51
N ILE A 94 8.90 -4.25 -10.07
CA ILE A 94 8.70 -5.64 -9.65
C ILE A 94 7.68 -5.70 -8.51
N ILE A 95 6.58 -6.39 -8.77
CA ILE A 95 5.56 -6.66 -7.76
C ILE A 95 6.14 -7.60 -6.70
N ASP A 96 6.24 -7.13 -5.46
CA ASP A 96 6.70 -7.89 -4.30
C ASP A 96 5.77 -7.68 -3.10
N LYS A 97 4.77 -8.56 -2.98
CA LYS A 97 3.78 -8.56 -1.89
C LYS A 97 4.39 -8.83 -0.52
N ASN A 98 5.52 -9.54 -0.44
CA ASN A 98 6.17 -9.79 0.84
C ASN A 98 6.90 -8.53 1.32
N LYS A 99 7.53 -7.81 0.40
CA LYS A 99 8.14 -6.50 0.68
C LYS A 99 7.09 -5.48 1.06
N SER A 100 5.96 -5.41 0.35
CA SER A 100 4.87 -4.49 0.70
C SER A 100 4.33 -4.74 2.10
N PHE A 101 4.06 -6.00 2.45
CA PHE A 101 3.58 -6.39 3.77
C PHE A 101 4.56 -5.97 4.89
N LYS A 102 5.86 -6.22 4.70
CA LYS A 102 6.90 -5.78 5.65
C LYS A 102 6.91 -4.27 5.83
N LEU A 103 6.77 -3.52 4.73
CA LEU A 103 6.74 -2.05 4.77
C LEU A 103 5.51 -1.51 5.49
N TYR A 104 4.34 -2.13 5.33
CA TYR A 104 3.15 -1.74 6.09
C TYR A 104 3.30 -1.98 7.59
N LEU A 105 3.92 -3.09 7.99
CA LEU A 105 4.19 -3.38 9.40
C LEU A 105 5.24 -2.44 9.99
N LEU A 106 6.23 -2.02 9.20
CA LEU A 106 7.33 -1.17 9.66
C LEU A 106 6.84 0.14 10.27
N SER A 107 5.88 0.81 9.63
CA SER A 107 5.33 2.08 10.15
C SER A 107 4.66 1.93 11.53
N ILE A 108 3.99 0.81 11.77
CA ILE A 108 3.27 0.50 13.00
C ILE A 108 4.27 0.12 14.09
N ASN A 109 5.24 -0.73 13.76
CA ASN A 109 6.27 -1.19 14.69
C ASN A 109 7.17 -0.04 15.15
N ASN A 110 7.56 0.85 14.24
CA ASN A 110 8.34 2.04 14.58
C ASN A 110 7.60 2.92 15.59
N TYR A 111 6.28 3.09 15.40
CA TYR A 111 5.43 3.80 16.35
C TYR A 111 5.32 3.12 17.72
N GLU A 112 5.14 1.80 17.77
CA GLU A 112 5.00 1.06 19.03
C GLU A 112 6.30 1.05 19.84
N ASN A 113 7.45 0.92 19.16
CA ASN A 113 8.77 1.01 19.79
C ASN A 113 9.05 2.43 20.32
N ASP A 114 8.66 3.46 19.57
CA ASP A 114 8.79 4.86 19.98
C ASP A 114 7.82 5.26 21.10
N LYS A 115 6.74 4.52 21.35
CA LYS A 115 5.77 4.84 22.43
C LYS A 115 6.41 4.87 23.82
N ASN A 116 7.51 4.15 24.01
CA ASN A 116 8.31 4.18 25.24
C ASN A 116 9.17 5.46 25.37
N ASN A 117 9.44 6.16 24.27
CA ASN A 117 10.12 7.44 24.19
C ASN A 117 9.17 8.49 23.59
N LYS A 118 8.39 9.19 24.43
CA LYS A 118 7.35 10.22 24.09
C LYS A 118 7.79 11.32 23.08
N LYS A 119 8.20 10.98 21.87
CA LYS A 119 8.61 11.91 20.83
C LYS A 119 7.39 12.28 20.01
N LEU A 120 7.27 13.56 19.70
CA LEU A 120 6.18 14.13 18.92
C LEU A 120 6.05 13.38 17.59
N ILE A 121 4.87 12.79 17.37
CA ILE A 121 4.49 12.18 16.10
C ILE A 121 4.28 13.31 15.10
N SER A 122 5.05 13.33 14.02
CA SER A 122 4.77 14.27 12.93
C SER A 122 3.42 13.93 12.28
N ILE A 123 2.72 14.92 11.71
CA ILE A 123 1.45 14.65 11.02
C ILE A 123 1.64 13.61 9.91
N TYR A 124 2.77 13.63 9.21
CA TYR A 124 3.10 12.68 8.15
C TYR A 124 3.28 11.25 8.66
N GLN A 125 3.94 11.08 9.82
CA GLN A 125 4.04 9.78 10.47
C GLN A 125 2.67 9.24 10.88
N LEU A 126 1.79 10.09 11.43
CA LEU A 126 0.42 9.69 11.76
C LEU A 126 -0.36 9.25 10.52
N LEU A 127 -0.28 10.01 9.42
CA LEU A 127 -0.94 9.67 8.16
C LEU A 127 -0.43 8.31 7.64
N ASN A 128 0.88 8.09 7.63
CA ASN A 128 1.49 6.85 7.19
C ASN A 128 1.05 5.63 8.03
N ILE A 129 0.90 5.79 9.34
CA ILE A 129 0.36 4.74 10.23
C ILE A 129 -1.09 4.42 9.88
N ILE A 130 -1.94 5.44 9.65
CA ILE A 130 -3.34 5.23 9.31
C ILE A 130 -3.46 4.51 7.96
N ILE A 131 -2.71 4.97 6.95
CA ILE A 131 -2.65 4.32 5.64
C ILE A 131 -2.18 2.86 5.78
N SER A 132 -1.14 2.60 6.57
CA SER A 132 -0.64 1.23 6.79
C SER A 132 -1.68 0.32 7.41
N LYS A 133 -2.39 0.80 8.44
CA LYS A 133 -3.47 0.03 9.08
C LYS A 133 -4.60 -0.24 8.11
N TYR A 134 -4.95 0.74 7.29
CA TYR A 134 -5.94 0.57 6.23
C TYR A 134 -5.49 -0.53 5.25
N LEU A 135 -4.30 -0.42 4.66
CA LEU A 135 -3.79 -1.41 3.69
C LEU A 135 -3.65 -2.82 4.29
N LEU A 136 -3.15 -2.94 5.52
CA LEU A 136 -3.09 -4.22 6.23
C LEU A 136 -4.48 -4.83 6.48
N SER A 137 -5.49 -3.99 6.74
CA SER A 137 -6.86 -4.50 6.91
C SER A 137 -7.35 -5.21 5.65
N PHE A 138 -7.00 -4.72 4.46
CA PHE A 138 -7.32 -5.39 3.20
C PHE A 138 -6.51 -6.66 2.99
N TYR A 139 -5.23 -6.63 3.33
CA TYR A 139 -4.37 -7.81 3.27
C TYR A 139 -5.00 -8.97 4.07
N TYR A 140 -5.34 -8.72 5.33
CA TYR A 140 -6.00 -9.74 6.18
C TYR A 140 -7.43 -10.04 5.76
N TYR A 141 -8.18 -9.06 5.23
CA TYR A 141 -9.54 -9.30 4.73
C TYR A 141 -9.55 -10.23 3.52
N LYS A 142 -8.60 -10.06 2.58
CA LYS A 142 -8.38 -10.96 1.44
C LYS A 142 -8.11 -12.39 1.95
N ASP A 143 -7.26 -12.55 2.96
CA ASP A 143 -6.97 -13.86 3.58
C ASP A 143 -8.20 -14.50 4.25
N ILE A 144 -9.02 -13.72 4.95
CA ILE A 144 -10.25 -14.21 5.60
C ILE A 144 -11.27 -14.67 4.54
N LEU A 145 -11.49 -13.86 3.51
CA LEU A 145 -12.38 -14.23 2.40
C LEU A 145 -11.92 -15.50 1.68
N TYR A 146 -10.61 -15.62 1.45
CA TYR A 146 -10.02 -16.81 0.84
C TYR A 146 -10.26 -18.06 1.69
N LYS A 147 -9.98 -18.00 3.00
CA LYS A 147 -10.28 -19.09 3.94
C LYS A 147 -11.75 -19.46 3.94
N ARG A 148 -12.65 -18.47 3.96
CA ARG A 148 -14.10 -18.70 3.88
C ARG A 148 -14.49 -19.49 2.62
N ASN A 149 -13.92 -19.14 1.47
CA ASN A 149 -14.20 -19.82 0.22
C ASN A 149 -13.72 -21.29 0.21
N ILE A 150 -12.58 -21.59 0.83
CA ILE A 150 -12.10 -22.96 1.03
C ILE A 150 -13.09 -23.75 1.87
N ILE A 151 -13.48 -23.20 3.03
CA ILE A 151 -14.45 -23.84 3.94
C ILE A 151 -15.74 -24.16 3.20
N ILE A 152 -16.30 -23.22 2.44
CA ILE A 152 -17.53 -23.45 1.65
C ILE A 152 -17.34 -24.58 0.62
N LYS A 153 -16.19 -24.66 -0.05
CA LYS A 153 -15.90 -25.73 -1.01
C LYS A 153 -15.82 -27.10 -0.33
N GLU A 154 -15.17 -27.18 0.83
CA GLU A 154 -15.09 -28.42 1.63
C GLU A 154 -16.49 -28.87 2.05
N PHE A 155 -17.32 -27.98 2.61
CA PHE A 155 -18.69 -28.31 3.00
C PHE A 155 -19.56 -28.77 1.81
N LYS A 156 -19.47 -28.12 0.65
CA LYS A 156 -20.17 -28.59 -0.57
C LYS A 156 -19.69 -29.97 -1.03
N SER A 157 -18.40 -30.26 -0.89
CA SER A 157 -17.87 -31.58 -1.25
C SER A 157 -18.39 -32.69 -0.32
N LEU A 158 -18.57 -32.38 0.97
CA LEU A 158 -19.16 -33.26 1.99
C LEU A 158 -20.65 -33.52 1.76
N GLU A 159 -21.42 -32.50 1.37
CA GLU A 159 -22.83 -32.68 0.97
C GLU A 159 -22.95 -33.60 -0.26
N ASN A 160 -22.09 -33.42 -1.26
CA ASN A 160 -22.11 -34.25 -2.47
C ASN A 160 -21.71 -35.71 -2.21
N THR A 161 -20.80 -35.99 -1.27
CA THR A 161 -20.46 -37.37 -0.88
C THR A 161 -21.57 -38.05 -0.07
N HIS A 162 -22.33 -37.29 0.73
CA HIS A 162 -23.49 -37.82 1.46
C HIS A 162 -24.70 -38.11 0.56
N VAL A 163 -24.81 -37.46 -0.61
CA VAL A 163 -25.89 -37.73 -1.60
C VAL A 163 -25.57 -38.95 -2.50
N MET A 164 -24.30 -39.35 -2.59
CA MET A 164 -23.83 -40.48 -3.41
C MET A 164 -23.83 -41.84 -2.70
N SER A 165 -24.26 -41.93 -1.43
CA SER A 165 -24.48 -43.22 -0.78
C SER A 165 -25.81 -43.82 -1.27
N TYR A 166 -25.75 -44.59 -2.36
CA TYR A 166 -26.85 -45.40 -2.87
C TYR A 166 -27.18 -46.56 -1.91
N ASN A 167 -28.48 -46.82 -1.74
CA ASN A 167 -29.05 -48.04 -1.15
C ASN A 167 -28.69 -49.29 -1.96
#